data_AF-A0A3D5X6K0-F1
#
_entry.id   AF-A0A3D5X6K0-F1
#
_cell.length_a   1.000
_cell.length_b   1.000
_cell.length_c   1.000
_cell.angle_alpha   90.00
_cell.angle_beta   90.00
_cell.angle_gamma   90.00
#
_symmetry.space_group_name_H-M   'P 1'
#
loop_
_entity.id
_entity.type
_entity.pdbx_description
1 polymer ?
#
loop_
_entity_poly.entity_id
_entity_poly.type
_entity_poly.pdbx_seq_one_letter_code
_entity_poly.pdbx_strand_id
1 'polypeptide(L)' 'MKQFTINHLRELESESIYVIREVAAQFEEPVMLFSGGKDSIVMFHLARKAFYPARVPFPLMHIDTGHNFSETIEFRDLL' A
#
# COMPACT_ATOMS: atom_id res chain seq x y z
N MET A 1 -18.83 -20.60 -22.79
CA MET A 1 -17.73 -19.74 -22.28
C MET A 1 -18.12 -19.31 -20.87
N LYS A 2 -17.25 -19.47 -19.86
CA LYS A 2 -17.53 -18.89 -18.54
C LYS A 2 -17.40 -17.37 -18.67
N GLN A 3 -18.46 -16.64 -18.36
CA GLN A 3 -18.43 -15.19 -18.34
C GLN A 3 -17.51 -14.76 -17.20
N PHE A 4 -16.41 -14.08 -17.54
CA PHE A 4 -15.46 -13.60 -16.55
C PHE A 4 -16.03 -12.31 -15.96
N THR A 5 -16.74 -12.44 -14.85
CA THR A 5 -17.21 -11.29 -14.09
C THR A 5 -16.12 -10.86 -13.11
N ILE A 6 -15.63 -9.63 -13.25
CA ILE A 6 -14.75 -9.02 -12.25
C ILE A 6 -15.61 -8.78 -11.01
N ASN A 7 -15.17 -9.31 -9.87
CA ASN A 7 -15.84 -9.01 -8.61
C ASN A 7 -15.40 -7.64 -8.09
N HIS A 8 -16.22 -7.07 -7.21
CA HIS A 8 -16.00 -5.74 -6.66
C HIS A 8 -14.58 -5.54 -6.07
N LEU A 9 -14.03 -6.53 -5.36
CA LEU A 9 -12.69 -6.40 -4.78
C LEU A 9 -11.57 -6.37 -5.83
N ARG A 10 -11.72 -7.11 -6.93
CA ARG A 10 -10.76 -7.07 -8.05
C ARG A 10 -10.81 -5.75 -8.80
N GLU A 11 -11.99 -5.15 -8.90
CA GLU A 11 -12.16 -3.80 -9.47
C GLU A 11 -11.43 -2.77 -8.60
N LEU A 12 -11.75 -2.71 -7.30
CA LEU A 12 -11.08 -1.81 -6.35
C LEU A 12 -9.56 -2.00 -6.27
N GLU A 13 -9.09 -3.25 -6.32
CA GLU A 13 -7.67 -3.56 -6.36
C GLU A 13 -7.00 -2.98 -7.61
N SER A 14 -7.65 -3.13 -8.77
CA SER A 14 -7.13 -2.63 -10.05
C SER A 14 -7.08 -1.10 -10.07
N GLU A 15 -8.14 -0.44 -9.58
CA GLU A 15 -8.20 1.02 -9.45
C GLU A 15 -7.12 1.56 -8.50
N SER A 16 -6.94 0.90 -7.36
CA SER A 16 -5.92 1.30 -6.38
C SER A 16 -4.50 1.15 -6.93
N ILE A 17 -4.22 0.04 -7.62
CA ILE A 17 -2.93 -0.18 -8.29
C ILE A 17 -2.68 0.87 -9.37
N TYR A 18 -3.71 1.22 -10.14
CA TYR A 18 -3.62 2.27 -11.15
C TYR A 18 -3.19 3.61 -10.51
N VAL A 19 -3.89 4.06 -9.47
CA VAL A 19 -3.57 5.32 -8.77
C VAL A 19 -2.14 5.31 -8.22
N ILE A 20 -1.71 4.21 -7.60
CA ILE A 20 -0.34 4.09 -7.05
C ILE A 20 0.72 4.22 -8.15
N ARG A 21 0.49 3.60 -9.32
CA ARG A 21 1.43 3.68 -10.45
C ARG A 21 1.49 5.06 -11.06
N GLU A 22 0.35 5.74 -11.20
CA GLU A 22 0.30 7.11 -11.71
C GLU A 22 1.08 8.07 -10.80
N VAL A 23 0.91 7.96 -9.47
CA VAL A 23 1.69 8.78 -8.53
C VAL A 23 3.19 8.51 -8.67
N ALA A 24 3.60 7.23 -8.75
CA ALA A 24 5.01 6.90 -8.93
C ALA A 24 5.59 7.33 -10.29
N ALA A 25 4.74 7.47 -11.32
CA ALA A 25 5.16 7.91 -12.65
C ALA A 25 5.25 9.44 -12.79
N GLN A 26 4.44 10.18 -12.03
CA GLN A 26 4.30 11.64 -12.17
C GLN A 26 5.06 12.45 -11.13
N PHE A 27 5.46 11.85 -9.99
CA PHE A 27 6.12 12.55 -8.89
C PHE A 27 7.54 12.01 -8.66
N GLU A 28 8.47 12.91 -8.36
CA GLU A 28 9.89 12.56 -8.16
C GLU A 28 10.15 11.93 -6.77
N GLU A 29 9.50 12.43 -5.72
CA GLU A 29 9.73 12.00 -4.33
C GLU A 29 8.41 11.62 -3.61
N PRO A 30 7.66 10.62 -4.09
CA PRO A 30 6.47 10.17 -3.39
C PRO A 30 6.83 9.43 -2.09
N VAL A 31 5.92 9.45 -1.13
CA VAL A 31 6.01 8.69 0.12
C VAL A 31 4.65 8.10 0.46
N MET A 32 4.63 6.87 0.96
CA MET A 32 3.40 6.27 1.48
C MET A 32 3.36 6.39 3.00
N LEU A 33 2.36 7.12 3.51
CA LEU A 33 2.10 7.20 4.94
C LEU A 33 1.68 5.83 5.48
N PHE A 34 2.41 5.33 6.47
CA PHE A 34 2.26 4.00 7.02
C PHE A 34 2.10 4.03 8.53
N SER A 35 0.87 3.81 9.01
CA SER A 35 0.57 3.82 10.44
C SER A 35 0.77 2.46 11.12
N GLY A 36 0.90 1.38 10.34
CA GLY A 36 0.82 0.00 10.88
C GLY A 36 -0.61 -0.46 11.16
N GLY A 37 -1.62 0.36 10.84
CA GLY A 37 -3.03 -0.02 10.92
C GLY A 37 -3.53 -0.73 9.66
N LYS A 38 -4.73 -1.32 9.76
CA LYS A 38 -5.35 -2.17 8.71
C LYS A 38 -5.31 -1.54 7.31
N ASP A 39 -5.65 -0.26 7.19
CA ASP A 39 -5.80 0.40 5.89
C ASP A 39 -4.42 0.63 5.26
N SER A 40 -3.44 1.07 6.05
CA SER A 40 -2.06 1.26 5.59
C SER A 40 -1.38 -0.06 5.21
N ILE A 41 -1.71 -1.16 5.89
CA ILE A 41 -1.24 -2.51 5.54
C ILE A 41 -1.82 -2.93 4.19
N VAL A 42 -3.12 -2.71 3.96
CA VAL A 42 -3.77 -3.00 2.67
C VAL A 42 -3.18 -2.14 1.56
N MET A 43 -2.98 -0.83 1.80
CA MET A 43 -2.34 0.05 0.84
C MET A 43 -0.93 -0.41 0.48
N PHE A 44 -0.12 -0.81 1.46
CA PHE A 44 1.23 -1.32 1.18
C PHE A 44 1.20 -2.66 0.44
N HIS A 45 0.24 -3.54 0.75
CA HIS A 45 0.03 -4.76 -0.02
C HIS A 45 -0.29 -4.46 -1.49
N LEU A 46 -1.17 -3.49 -1.75
CA LEU A 46 -1.51 -3.03 -3.10
C LEU A 46 -0.31 -2.40 -3.81
N ALA A 47 0.52 -1.62 -3.10
CA ALA A 47 1.77 -1.08 -3.64
C ALA A 47 2.75 -2.20 -4.04
N ARG A 48 2.91 -3.23 -3.20
CA ARG A 48 3.72 -4.41 -3.55
C ARG A 48 3.20 -5.10 -4.81
N LYS A 49 1.88 -5.21 -4.98
CA LYS A 49 1.27 -5.75 -6.20
C LYS A 49 1.48 -4.84 -7.41
N ALA A 50 1.41 -3.52 -7.21
CA ALA A 50 1.60 -2.54 -8.27
C ALA A 50 3.00 -2.61 -8.89
N PHE A 51 4.03 -2.91 -8.10
CA PHE A 51 5.42 -2.91 -8.59
C PHE A 51 6.04 -4.30 -8.71
N TYR A 52 5.34 -5.37 -8.36
CA TYR A 52 5.85 -6.73 -8.55
C TYR A 52 6.29 -6.96 -10.01
N PRO A 53 7.48 -7.55 -10.26
CA PRO A 53 8.40 -8.19 -9.30
C PRO A 53 9.45 -7.26 -8.67
N ALA A 54 9.46 -5.97 -9.02
CA ALA A 54 10.36 -5.00 -8.44
C ALA A 54 9.95 -4.59 -7.00
N ARG A 55 10.86 -3.90 -6.30
CA ARG A 55 10.56 -3.28 -5.01
C ARG A 55 9.67 -2.05 -5.23
N VAL A 56 8.91 -1.68 -4.21
CA VAL A 56 8.16 -0.42 -4.20
C VAL A 56 9.15 0.75 -4.31
N PRO A 57 9.00 1.67 -5.28
CA PRO A 57 10.02 2.67 -5.62
C PRO A 57 9.99 3.93 -4.72
N PHE A 58 9.30 3.87 -3.59
CA PHE A 58 9.17 4.98 -2.65
C PHE A 58 9.22 4.50 -1.20
N PRO A 59 9.68 5.36 -0.27
CA PRO A 59 9.73 5.03 1.15
C PRO A 59 8.33 4.95 1.78
N LEU A 60 8.29 4.28 2.93
CA LEU A 60 7.19 4.38 3.89
C LEU A 60 7.53 5.42 4.95
N MET A 61 6.55 6.18 5.42
CA MET A 61 6.71 7.14 6.51
C MET A 61 5.69 6.90 7.60
N HIS A 62 6.20 6.65 8.81
CA HIS A 62 5.40 6.56 10.02
C HIS A 62 5.55 7.86 10.82
N ILE A 63 4.43 8.42 11.29
CA ILE A 63 4.43 9.54 12.22
C ILE A 63 4.24 8.97 13.62
N ASP A 64 5.32 8.96 14.40
CA ASP A 64 5.25 8.56 15.80
C ASP A 64 4.76 9.71 16.66
N THR A 65 3.62 9.51 17.32
CA THR A 65 3.02 10.50 18.22
C THR A 65 3.54 10.39 19.65
N GLY A 66 4.29 9.33 19.98
CA GLY A 66 4.64 8.95 21.35
C GLY A 66 3.50 8.27 22.12
N HIS A 67 2.34 8.07 21.49
CA HIS A 67 1.14 7.46 22.09
C HIS A 67 0.65 6.21 21.33
N ASN A 68 1.48 5.66 20.44
CA ASN A 68 1.17 4.43 19.73
C ASN A 68 1.18 3.23 20.69
N PHE A 69 0.31 2.24 20.45
CA PHE A 69 0.37 0.97 21.16
C PHE A 69 1.69 0.26 20.84
N SER A 70 2.35 -0.30 21.86
CA SER A 70 3.61 -1.03 21.70
C SER A 70 3.46 -2.16 20.67
N GLU A 71 2.33 -2.86 20.67
CA GLU A 71 2.03 -3.94 19.74
C GLU A 71 1.95 -3.45 18.29
N THR A 72 1.51 -2.21 18.06
CA THR A 72 1.47 -1.62 16.71
C THR A 72 2.87 -1.31 16.20
N ILE A 73 3.73 -0.79 17.08
CA ILE A 73 5.12 -0.48 16.78
C ILE A 73 5.91 -1.76 16.50
N GLU A 74 5.77 -2.77 17.37
CA GLU A 74 6.40 -4.08 17.20
C GLU A 74 5.96 -4.74 15.89
N PHE A 75 4.65 -4.75 15.60
CA PHE A 75 4.14 -5.34 14.36
C PHE A 75 4.67 -4.59 13.12
N ARG A 76 4.68 -3.25 13.15
CA ARG A 76 5.24 -2.42 12.06
C ARG A 76 6.70 -2.76 11.78
N ASP A 77 7.50 -2.93 12.82
CA ASP A 77 8.96 -3.16 12.69
C ASP A 77 9.28 -4.59 12.20
N LEU A 78 8.34 -5.52 12.34
CA LEU A 78 8.45 -6.89 11.84
C LEU A 78 8.05 -7.07 10.36
N LEU A 79 7.33 -6.11 9.77
CA LEU A 79 6.84 -6.15 8.38
C LEU A 79 7.92 -5.84 7.35
#